data_AF-A0A357C6Y3-F1
#
_entry.id   AF-A0A357C6Y3-F1
#
_cell.length_a   1.000
_cell.length_b   1.000
_cell.length_c   1.000
_cell.angle_alpha   90.00
_cell.angle_beta   90.00
_cell.angle_gamma   90.00
#
_symmetry.space_group_name_H-M   'P 1'
#
loop_
_entity.id
_entity.type
_entity.pdbx_description
1 polymer ?
#
loop_
_entity_poly.entity_id
_entity_poly.type
_entity_poly.pdbx_seq_one_letter_code
_entity_poly.pdbx_strand_id
1 'polypeptide(L)'
;MKIKSMIYSFLAVAAFLFAAMSNAYSVTVEIFYLPHPPAEAVVRDVESVIKEFKGVAVKKYSFESPESRKHIAKYNIKEHSPVMIFVNGKNQFSLGKRQVILKNFQKGNAFVPMFEGNWSYEDLRQILKSAAGGK
;
A
#
# COMPACT_ATOMS: atom_id res chain seq x y z
N MET A 1 -22.88 55.09 -16.60
CA MET A 1 -23.58 54.21 -15.63
C MET A 1 -24.29 53.14 -16.46
N LYS A 2 -24.01 51.82 -16.42
CA LYS A 2 -23.67 50.96 -15.29
C LYS A 2 -22.68 49.87 -15.72
N ILE A 3 -21.46 50.01 -15.24
CA ILE A 3 -20.33 49.06 -15.26
C ILE A 3 -20.61 47.81 -14.37
N LYS A 4 -21.87 47.55 -14.01
CA LYS A 4 -22.24 46.64 -12.90
C LYS A 4 -22.78 45.28 -13.35
N SER A 5 -22.98 45.05 -14.64
CA SER A 5 -23.59 43.81 -15.14
C SER A 5 -22.61 42.81 -15.76
N MET A 6 -21.30 43.05 -15.64
CA MET A 6 -20.25 42.17 -16.20
C MET A 6 -19.37 41.55 -15.10
N ILE A 7 -19.82 41.60 -13.84
CA ILE A 7 -19.07 41.07 -12.68
C ILE A 7 -19.66 39.74 -12.19
N TYR A 8 -20.94 39.45 -12.47
CA TYR A 8 -21.59 38.23 -11.98
C TYR A 8 -21.34 36.98 -12.83
N SER A 9 -20.80 37.11 -14.05
CA SER A 9 -20.53 35.94 -14.92
C SER A 9 -19.13 35.35 -14.75
N PHE A 10 -18.18 36.05 -14.12
CA PHE A 10 -16.83 35.52 -13.89
C PHE A 10 -16.68 34.78 -12.56
N LEU A 11 -17.60 34.98 -11.60
CA LEU A 11 -17.51 34.33 -10.29
C LEU A 11 -18.03 32.87 -10.28
N ALA A 12 -18.83 32.48 -11.28
CA ALA A 12 -19.37 31.12 -11.38
C ALA A 12 -18.41 30.12 -12.06
N VAL A 13 -17.41 30.60 -12.82
CA VAL A 13 -16.46 29.73 -13.54
C VAL A 13 -15.26 29.35 -12.66
N ALA A 14 -14.92 30.16 -11.65
CA ALA A 14 -13.81 29.88 -10.74
C ALA A 14 -14.12 28.76 -9.72
N ALA A 15 -15.40 28.49 -9.43
CA ALA A 15 -15.81 27.48 -8.46
C ALA A 15 -15.74 26.04 -9.00
N PHE A 16 -15.66 25.84 -10.32
CA PHE A 16 -15.53 24.50 -10.93
C PHE A 16 -14.07 24.08 -11.22
N LEU A 17 -13.11 25.00 -11.13
CA LEU A 17 -11.68 24.69 -11.32
C LEU A 17 -10.97 24.20 -10.05
N PHE A 18 -11.67 24.22 -8.90
CA PHE A 18 -11.27 23.49 -7.69
C PHE A 18 -11.82 22.06 -7.68
N ALA A 19 -11.97 21.44 -8.85
CA ALA A 19 -11.99 19.98 -8.95
C ALA A 19 -10.61 19.50 -8.48
N ALA A 20 -10.56 19.25 -7.17
CA ALA A 20 -9.46 18.71 -6.39
C ALA A 20 -8.37 18.08 -7.27
N MET A 21 -7.21 18.73 -7.33
CA MET A 21 -5.96 17.99 -7.40
C MET A 21 -5.83 17.19 -6.10
N SER A 22 -6.71 16.22 -5.89
CA SER A 22 -6.41 15.12 -5.00
C SER A 22 -5.23 14.45 -5.65
N ASN A 23 -4.03 14.67 -5.09
CA ASN A 23 -2.91 13.75 -5.25
C ASN A 23 -3.35 12.44 -4.58
N ALA A 24 -4.30 11.74 -5.21
CA ALA A 24 -4.63 10.38 -4.86
C ALA A 24 -3.34 9.60 -5.11
N TYR A 25 -2.78 9.04 -4.05
CA TYR A 25 -1.65 8.14 -4.14
C TYR A 25 -1.94 7.12 -5.24
N SER A 26 -1.05 7.04 -6.24
CA SER A 26 -1.20 6.12 -7.37
C SER A 26 -1.08 4.66 -6.91
N VAL A 27 -0.42 4.44 -5.77
CA VAL A 27 -0.25 3.12 -5.16
C VAL A 27 -0.64 3.17 -3.69
N THR A 28 -1.41 2.19 -3.24
CA THR A 28 -1.68 1.96 -1.82
C THR A 28 -1.04 0.66 -1.38
N VAL A 29 -0.28 0.70 -0.29
CA VAL A 29 0.29 -0.47 0.39
C VAL A 29 -0.39 -0.62 1.75
N GLU A 30 -1.03 -1.76 1.97
CA GLU A 30 -1.65 -2.13 3.24
C GLU A 30 -0.85 -3.29 3.87
N ILE A 31 -0.32 -3.07 5.06
CA ILE A 31 0.52 -4.02 5.79
C ILE A 31 -0.25 -4.53 7.01
N PHE A 32 -0.53 -5.83 7.05
CA PHE A 32 -1.09 -6.52 8.20
C PHE A 32 0.01 -7.28 8.92
N TYR A 33 0.10 -7.18 10.24
CA TYR A 33 1.23 -7.74 10.98
C TYR A 33 0.87 -8.11 12.42
N LEU A 34 1.65 -9.05 12.98
CA LEU A 34 1.68 -9.30 14.42
C LEU A 34 2.52 -8.19 15.10
N PRO A 35 2.02 -7.52 16.16
CA PRO A 35 2.66 -6.34 16.74
C PRO A 35 3.78 -6.72 17.74
N HIS A 36 4.72 -7.55 17.30
CA HIS A 36 5.91 -7.93 18.06
C HIS A 36 7.05 -8.39 17.14
N PRO A 37 8.31 -8.42 17.63
CA PRO A 37 9.42 -9.00 16.88
C PRO A 37 9.20 -10.50 16.58
N PRO A 38 9.67 -11.00 15.42
CA PRO A 38 10.42 -10.28 14.38
C PRO A 38 9.54 -9.60 13.32
N ALA A 39 8.20 -9.69 13.39
CA ALA A 39 7.30 -9.12 12.39
C ALA A 39 7.43 -7.60 12.26
N GLU A 40 7.58 -6.87 13.38
CA GLU A 40 7.79 -5.42 13.34
C GLU A 40 9.07 -4.99 12.59
N ALA A 41 10.12 -5.83 12.59
CA ALA A 41 11.33 -5.56 11.83
C ALA A 41 11.05 -5.60 10.32
N VAL A 42 10.31 -6.62 9.86
CA VAL A 42 9.85 -6.69 8.48
C VAL A 42 9.04 -5.47 8.09
N VAL A 43 8.12 -5.01 8.95
CA VAL A 43 7.30 -3.83 8.69
C VAL A 43 8.18 -2.59 8.47
N ARG A 44 9.20 -2.37 9.32
CA ARG A 44 10.13 -1.23 9.17
C ARG A 44 10.94 -1.29 7.88
N ASP A 45 11.41 -2.47 7.50
CA ASP A 45 12.18 -2.65 6.27
C ASP A 45 11.29 -2.47 5.02
N VAL A 46 10.05 -2.96 5.06
CA VAL A 46 9.04 -2.73 4.02
C VAL A 46 8.75 -1.23 3.88
N GLU A 47 8.55 -0.51 4.99
CA GLU A 47 8.39 0.95 4.95
C GLU A 47 9.61 1.66 4.36
N SER A 48 10.81 1.14 4.62
CA SER A 48 12.06 1.69 4.05
C SER A 48 12.12 1.51 2.54
N VAL A 49 11.73 0.34 2.02
CA VAL A 49 11.60 0.12 0.57
C VAL A 49 10.55 1.04 -0.04
N ILE A 50 9.39 1.21 0.60
CA ILE A 50 8.32 2.05 0.07
C ILE A 50 8.74 3.52 -0.03
N LYS A 51 9.56 4.02 0.90
CA LYS A 51 10.10 5.40 0.87
C LYS A 51 10.95 5.70 -0.37
N GLU A 52 11.44 4.68 -1.07
CA GLU A 52 12.15 4.84 -2.36
C GLU A 52 11.20 5.34 -3.48
N PHE A 53 9.88 5.23 -3.28
CA PHE A 53 8.85 5.55 -4.29
C PHE A 53 8.00 6.76 -3.89
N LYS A 54 7.72 7.64 -4.86
CA LYS A 54 6.76 8.74 -4.69
C LYS A 54 5.34 8.25 -4.98
N GLY A 55 4.34 8.91 -4.39
CA GLY A 55 2.93 8.61 -4.67
C GLY A 55 2.43 7.29 -4.09
N VAL A 56 3.14 6.73 -3.10
CA VAL A 56 2.72 5.51 -2.38
C VAL A 56 2.15 5.87 -1.00
N ALA A 57 0.90 5.48 -0.73
CA ALA A 57 0.31 5.53 0.60
C ALA A 57 0.59 4.23 1.35
N VAL A 58 0.96 4.33 2.62
CA VAL A 58 1.14 3.17 3.50
C VAL A 58 0.09 3.18 4.61
N LYS A 59 -0.57 2.04 4.83
CA LYS A 59 -1.46 1.81 5.97
C LYS A 59 -1.04 0.54 6.67
N LYS A 60 -1.09 0.54 8.00
CA LYS A 60 -0.67 -0.58 8.84
C LYS A 60 -1.82 -1.01 9.74
N TYR A 61 -1.99 -2.32 9.90
CA TYR A 61 -3.05 -2.92 10.69
C TYR A 61 -2.46 -4.05 11.52
N SER A 62 -2.59 -3.95 12.84
CA SER A 62 -2.18 -5.04 13.73
C SER A 62 -3.25 -6.13 13.69
N PHE A 63 -2.84 -7.40 13.59
CA PHE A 63 -3.77 -8.54 13.70
C PHE A 63 -4.46 -8.63 15.06
N GLU A 64 -3.92 -7.98 16.09
CA GLU A 64 -4.41 -8.02 17.46
C GLU A 64 -5.26 -6.79 17.82
N SER A 65 -5.27 -5.76 16.96
CA SER A 65 -6.01 -4.52 17.18
C SER A 65 -7.49 -4.68 16.79
N PRO A 66 -8.45 -4.36 17.69
CA PRO A 66 -9.87 -4.35 17.36
C PRO A 66 -10.22 -3.42 16.17
N GLU A 67 -9.53 -2.29 16.05
CA GLU A 67 -9.69 -1.31 14.97
C GLU A 67 -9.35 -1.90 13.59
N SER A 68 -8.49 -2.91 13.56
CA SER A 68 -8.03 -3.57 12.33
C SER A 68 -9.01 -4.61 11.79
N ARG A 69 -10.00 -5.06 12.59
CA ARG A 69 -10.90 -6.17 12.24
C ARG A 69 -11.64 -5.98 10.92
N LYS A 70 -12.14 -4.76 10.65
CA LYS A 70 -12.83 -4.45 9.39
C LYS A 70 -11.91 -4.61 8.18
N HIS A 71 -10.65 -4.22 8.30
CA HIS A 71 -9.66 -4.33 7.23
C HIS A 71 -9.18 -5.77 7.04
N ILE A 72 -9.02 -6.53 8.12
CA ILE A 72 -8.71 -7.96 8.07
C ILE A 72 -9.84 -8.72 7.35
N ALA A 73 -11.10 -8.42 7.69
CA ALA A 73 -12.28 -9.02 7.06
C ALA A 73 -12.41 -8.67 5.57
N LYS A 74 -12.09 -7.42 5.18
CA LYS A 74 -12.07 -6.97 3.76
C LYS A 74 -11.24 -7.89 2.86
N TYR A 75 -10.14 -8.43 3.38
CA TYR A 75 -9.23 -9.31 2.64
C TYR A 75 -9.45 -10.81 2.89
N ASN A 76 -10.48 -11.17 3.69
CA ASN A 76 -10.74 -12.56 4.09
C ASN A 76 -9.48 -13.25 4.65
N ILE A 77 -8.67 -12.52 5.43
CA ILE A 77 -7.46 -13.05 6.05
C ILE A 77 -7.88 -14.00 7.18
N LYS A 78 -7.70 -15.30 6.93
CA LYS A 78 -8.02 -16.39 7.87
C LYS A 78 -6.80 -17.17 8.32
N GLU A 79 -5.73 -17.08 7.54
CA GLU A 79 -4.50 -17.84 7.76
C GLU A 79 -3.64 -17.15 8.82
N HIS A 80 -3.00 -17.93 9.67
CA HIS A 80 -2.04 -17.40 10.63
C HIS A 80 -0.73 -17.04 9.90
N SER A 81 -0.42 -15.75 9.86
CA SER A 81 0.74 -15.19 9.14
C SER A 81 1.34 -14.05 9.97
N PRO A 82 2.66 -13.99 10.19
CA PRO A 82 3.27 -12.88 10.93
C PRO A 82 3.13 -11.54 10.23
N VAL A 83 3.16 -11.54 8.88
CA VAL A 83 3.04 -10.35 8.04
C VAL A 83 2.28 -10.69 6.76
N MET A 84 1.44 -9.78 6.26
CA MET A 84 0.84 -9.82 4.93
C MET A 84 0.85 -8.42 4.32
N ILE A 85 1.32 -8.28 3.09
CA ILE A 85 1.45 -6.99 2.41
C ILE A 85 0.58 -7.02 1.17
N PHE A 86 -0.29 -6.02 1.03
CA PHE A 86 -1.16 -5.86 -0.12
C PHE A 86 -0.77 -4.58 -0.86
N VAL A 87 -0.45 -4.68 -2.14
CA VAL A 87 -0.23 -3.54 -3.04
C VAL A 87 -1.45 -3.43 -3.95
N ASN A 88 -2.14 -2.29 -3.90
CA ASN A 88 -3.42 -2.04 -4.59
C ASN A 88 -4.44 -3.17 -4.36
N GLY A 89 -4.48 -3.68 -3.13
CA GLY A 89 -5.40 -4.74 -2.72
C GLY A 89 -5.04 -6.16 -3.17
N LYS A 90 -3.86 -6.37 -3.77
CA LYS A 90 -3.36 -7.70 -4.14
C LYS A 90 -2.10 -8.03 -3.33
N ASN A 91 -1.94 -9.28 -2.91
CA ASN A 91 -0.72 -9.77 -2.26
C ASN A 91 0.05 -10.80 -3.13
N GLN A 92 -0.47 -11.12 -4.32
CA GLN A 92 0.10 -12.12 -5.23
C GLN A 92 0.39 -11.48 -6.59
N PHE A 93 1.60 -11.68 -7.08
CA PHE A 93 2.14 -11.03 -8.27
C PHE A 93 2.92 -12.01 -9.13
N SER A 94 2.94 -11.78 -10.44
CA SER A 94 3.79 -12.50 -11.39
C SER A 94 4.99 -11.65 -11.73
N LEU A 95 6.19 -12.12 -11.39
CA LEU A 95 7.47 -11.51 -11.78
C LEU A 95 8.20 -12.48 -12.71
N GLY A 96 8.07 -12.24 -14.02
CA GLY A 96 8.51 -13.19 -15.04
C GLY A 96 7.76 -14.53 -14.93
N LYS A 97 8.50 -15.63 -14.81
CA LYS A 97 7.94 -16.99 -14.61
C LYS A 97 7.62 -17.32 -13.16
N ARG A 98 7.93 -16.43 -12.21
CA ARG A 98 7.85 -16.68 -10.78
C ARG A 98 6.60 -16.03 -10.21
N GLN A 99 5.85 -16.79 -9.42
CA GLN A 99 4.74 -16.25 -8.65
C GLN A 99 5.26 -15.84 -7.27
N VAL A 100 5.04 -14.58 -6.90
CA VAL A 100 5.47 -14.00 -5.63
C VAL A 100 4.24 -13.72 -4.78
N ILE A 101 4.30 -14.11 -3.51
CA ILE A 101 3.26 -13.84 -2.51
C ILE A 101 3.91 -13.04 -1.38
N LEU A 102 3.46 -11.80 -1.19
CA LEU A 102 3.97 -10.91 -0.15
C LEU A 102 3.35 -11.26 1.22
N LYS A 103 3.75 -12.42 1.73
CA LYS A 103 3.24 -13.04 2.97
C LYS A 103 4.41 -13.61 3.77
N ASN A 104 4.27 -13.64 5.10
CA ASN A 104 5.26 -14.12 6.06
C ASN A 104 6.61 -13.37 5.95
N PHE A 105 7.70 -13.97 6.44
CA PHE A 105 9.06 -13.45 6.32
C PHE A 105 9.58 -13.61 4.88
N GLN A 106 10.63 -12.86 4.53
CA GLN A 106 11.28 -13.04 3.24
C GLN A 106 11.95 -14.41 3.15
N LYS A 107 12.15 -14.87 1.92
CA LYS A 107 12.93 -16.08 1.63
C LYS A 107 14.29 -16.00 2.31
N GLY A 108 14.68 -17.06 3.02
CA GLY A 108 15.95 -17.18 3.74
C GLY A 108 16.00 -16.46 5.10
N ASN A 109 14.95 -15.76 5.51
CA ASN A 109 14.94 -14.94 6.73
C ASN A 109 13.92 -15.40 7.79
N ALA A 110 13.28 -16.55 7.61
CA ALA A 110 12.33 -17.08 8.57
C ALA A 110 13.04 -17.87 9.67
N PHE A 111 12.75 -17.57 10.94
CA PHE A 111 13.22 -18.39 12.07
C PHE A 111 12.50 -19.74 12.15
N VAL A 112 11.23 -19.79 11.74
CA VAL A 112 10.45 -21.02 11.65
C VAL A 112 10.14 -21.31 10.17
N PRO A 113 10.49 -22.47 9.62
CA PRO A 113 10.32 -22.76 8.19
C PRO A 113 8.89 -22.56 7.66
N MET A 114 7.86 -22.81 8.47
CA MET A 114 6.45 -22.61 8.06
C MET A 114 6.09 -21.15 7.75
N PHE A 115 6.88 -20.20 8.27
CA PHE A 115 6.73 -18.77 8.02
C PHE A 115 7.76 -18.25 7.01
N GLU A 116 8.38 -19.13 6.23
CA GLU A 116 9.16 -18.70 5.09
C GLU A 116 8.24 -18.32 3.93
N GLY A 117 8.37 -17.07 3.47
CA GLY A 117 7.75 -16.59 2.25
C GLY A 117 8.63 -16.84 1.03
N ASN A 118 8.07 -16.62 -0.16
CA ASN A 118 8.80 -16.79 -1.43
C ASN A 118 9.27 -15.47 -2.05
N TRP A 119 9.25 -14.40 -1.26
CA TRP A 119 9.48 -13.02 -1.71
C TRP A 119 10.75 -12.43 -1.08
N SER A 120 11.21 -11.32 -1.64
CA SER A 120 12.35 -10.52 -1.18
C SER A 120 12.03 -9.03 -1.26
N TYR A 121 12.83 -8.17 -0.60
CA TYR A 121 12.69 -6.73 -0.74
C TYR A 121 12.88 -6.24 -2.19
N GLU A 122 13.66 -6.96 -2.98
CA GLU A 122 13.81 -6.67 -4.42
C GLU A 122 12.53 -6.96 -5.21
N ASP A 123 11.83 -8.05 -4.87
CA ASP A 123 10.52 -8.32 -5.48
C ASP A 123 9.52 -7.22 -5.14
N LEU A 124 9.52 -6.74 -3.89
CA LEU A 124 8.67 -5.62 -3.48
C LEU A 124 9.00 -4.35 -4.27
N ARG A 125 10.29 -4.03 -4.49
CA ARG A 125 10.70 -2.91 -5.35
C ARG A 125 10.17 -3.05 -6.77
N GLN A 126 10.30 -4.22 -7.38
CA GLN A 126 9.81 -4.47 -8.74
C GLN A 126 8.29 -4.30 -8.82
N ILE A 127 7.54 -4.84 -7.85
CA ILE A 127 6.09 -4.71 -7.75
C ILE A 127 5.68 -3.22 -7.62
N LEU A 128 6.35 -2.46 -6.75
CA LEU A 128 6.07 -1.03 -6.57
C LEU A 128 6.44 -0.21 -7.80
N LYS A 129 7.55 -0.50 -8.47
CA LYS A 129 7.95 0.14 -9.72
C LYS A 129 6.87 -0.05 -10.79
N SER A 130 6.40 -1.29 -10.99
CA SER A 130 5.33 -1.59 -11.94
C SER A 130 4.00 -0.94 -11.54
N ALA A 131 3.66 -0.93 -10.24
CA ALA A 131 2.42 -0.33 -9.76
C ALA A 131 2.40 1.20 -9.87
N ALA A 132 3.54 1.87 -9.70
CA ALA A 132 3.66 3.33 -9.76
C ALA A 132 3.73 3.88 -11.21
N GLY A 133 3.58 3.03 -12.23
CA GLY A 133 3.66 3.42 -13.64
C GLY A 133 5.10 3.53 -14.16
N GLY A 134 6.07 2.92 -13.47
CA GLY A 134 7.44 2.82 -13.94
C GLY A 134 7.54 1.93 -15.17
N LYS A 135 7.86 2.53 -16.31
CA LYS A 135 8.41 1.81 -17.47
C LYS A 135 9.76 1.16 -17.12
#